data_AF-A0A357JGQ0-F1
#
_entry.id   AF-A0A357JGQ0-F1
#
_cell.length_a   1.000
_cell.length_b   1.000
_cell.length_c   1.000
_cell.angle_alpha   90.00
_cell.angle_beta   90.00
_cell.angle_gamma   90.00
#
_symmetry.space_group_name_H-M   'P 1'
#
loop_
_entity.id
_entity.type
_entity.pdbx_description
1 polymer ?
#
loop_
_entity_poly.entity_id
_entity_poly.type
_entity_poly.pdbx_seq_one_letter_code
_entity_poly.pdbx_strand_id
1 'polypeptide(L)'
;LFVNNNNVDSTLIHSKITELVEDLRVNVEIKIINNAVEQKPFYGIIKEQSKSTNLTLLGIPNYKIEKQAAFILKTNHLFEAIGSTLLVKAANNFNVLDLDFGKDTNE
;
A
#
# COMPACT_ATOMS: atom_id res chain seq x y z
N LEU A 1 -4.47 -4.22 1.91
CA LEU A 1 -4.92 -3.49 0.70
C LEU A 1 -3.73 -3.35 -0.24
N PHE A 2 -3.87 -3.78 -1.49
CA PHE A 2 -2.86 -3.63 -2.53
C PHE A 2 -3.46 -2.93 -3.77
N VAL A 3 -2.72 -2.02 -4.39
CA VAL A 3 -3.18 -1.29 -5.59
C VAL A 3 -2.39 -1.76 -6.80
N ASN A 4 -3.08 -2.44 -7.72
CA ASN A 4 -2.53 -2.94 -8.97
C ASN A 4 -2.66 -1.89 -10.08
N ASN A 5 -1.57 -1.17 -10.36
CA ASN A 5 -1.51 -0.20 -11.45
C ASN A 5 -1.02 -0.80 -12.78
N ASN A 6 -0.47 -2.02 -12.77
CA ASN A 6 0.27 -2.60 -13.89
C ASN A 6 -0.50 -3.70 -14.64
N ASN A 7 -1.80 -3.83 -14.36
CA ASN A 7 -2.67 -4.84 -14.95
C ASN A 7 -2.14 -6.29 -14.80
N VAL A 8 -1.39 -6.53 -13.71
CA VAL A 8 -0.95 -7.87 -13.33
C VAL A 8 -2.18 -8.69 -12.90
N ASP A 9 -2.16 -9.99 -13.11
CA ASP A 9 -3.25 -10.86 -12.69
C ASP A 9 -3.50 -10.73 -11.17
N SER A 10 -4.74 -10.40 -10.81
CA SER A 10 -5.14 -10.22 -9.41
C SER A 10 -5.04 -11.51 -8.61
N THR A 11 -5.21 -12.68 -9.26
CA THR A 11 -5.07 -13.98 -8.59
C THR A 11 -3.63 -14.25 -8.19
N LEU A 12 -2.67 -13.94 -9.07
CA LEU A 12 -1.24 -14.04 -8.78
C LEU A 12 -0.84 -13.11 -7.63
N ILE A 13 -1.29 -11.85 -7.66
CA ILE A 13 -1.06 -10.89 -6.58
C ILE A 13 -1.61 -11.42 -5.26
N HIS A 14 -2.84 -11.94 -5.28
CA HIS A 14 -3.48 -12.47 -4.09
C HIS A 14 -2.66 -13.63 -3.50
N SER A 15 -2.27 -14.61 -4.32
CA SER A 15 -1.50 -15.78 -3.88
C SER A 15 -0.19 -15.37 -3.20
N LYS A 16 0.59 -14.48 -3.82
CA LYS A 16 1.87 -14.03 -3.26
C LYS A 16 1.71 -13.24 -1.96
N ILE A 17 0.67 -12.41 -1.85
CA ILE A 17 0.37 -11.72 -0.59
C ILE A 17 -0.08 -12.73 0.48
N THR A 18 -0.88 -13.73 0.11
CA THR A 18 -1.33 -14.80 1.02
C THR A 18 -0.15 -15.54 1.64
N GLU A 19 0.81 -16.00 0.82
CA GLU A 19 2.03 -16.67 1.32
C GLU A 19 2.80 -15.78 2.32
N LEU A 20 2.97 -14.50 1.99
CA LEU A 20 3.68 -13.55 2.84
C LEU A 20 2.98 -13.31 4.19
N VAL A 21 1.65 -13.22 4.22
CA VAL A 21 0.91 -12.98 5.47
C VAL A 21 0.79 -14.25 6.32
N GLU A 22 0.81 -15.43 5.69
CA GLU A 22 0.90 -16.73 6.37
C GLU A 22 2.23 -16.88 7.12
N ASP A 23 3.34 -16.52 6.49
CA ASP A 23 4.68 -16.50 7.13
C ASP A 23 4.74 -15.55 8.32
N LEU A 24 4.06 -14.40 8.22
CA LEU A 24 3.93 -13.43 9.31
C LEU A 24 2.89 -13.84 10.37
N ARG A 25 2.15 -14.93 10.14
CA ARG A 25 1.11 -15.48 11.04
C ARG A 25 0.06 -14.46 11.46
N VAL A 26 -0.32 -13.58 10.55
CA VAL A 26 -1.34 -12.56 10.77
C VAL A 26 -2.61 -12.91 10.01
N ASN A 27 -3.74 -12.86 10.71
CA ASN A 27 -5.04 -13.05 10.09
C ASN A 27 -5.50 -11.72 9.47
N VAL A 28 -5.52 -11.65 8.14
CA VAL A 28 -5.84 -10.42 7.39
C VAL A 28 -6.73 -10.71 6.19
N GLU A 29 -7.59 -9.75 5.85
CA GLU A 29 -8.32 -9.73 4.58
C GLU A 29 -7.48 -9.03 3.51
N ILE A 30 -7.24 -9.71 2.39
CA ILE A 30 -6.48 -9.17 1.26
C ILE A 30 -7.44 -8.57 0.26
N LYS A 31 -7.46 -7.24 0.19
CA LYS A 31 -8.19 -6.48 -0.83
C LYS A 31 -7.25 -5.98 -1.93
N ILE A 32 -7.53 -6.30 -3.19
CA ILE A 32 -6.79 -5.85 -4.37
C ILE A 32 -7.65 -4.85 -5.14
N ILE A 33 -7.08 -3.68 -5.46
CA ILE A 33 -7.73 -2.65 -6.27
C ILE A 33 -7.01 -2.55 -7.60
N ASN A 34 -7.70 -2.90 -8.68
CA ASN A 34 -7.21 -2.72 -10.04
C ASN A 34 -7.40 -1.27 -10.46
N ASN A 35 -6.30 -0.56 -10.64
CA ASN A 35 -6.27 0.88 -10.90
C ASN A 35 -5.55 1.22 -12.22
N ALA A 36 -5.27 0.21 -13.07
CA ALA A 36 -4.64 0.40 -14.37
C ALA A 36 -5.49 1.27 -15.33
N VAL A 37 -6.82 1.17 -15.23
CA VAL A 37 -7.76 1.91 -16.09
C VAL A 37 -8.16 3.25 -15.47
N GLU A 38 -8.66 3.24 -14.22
CA GLU A 38 -9.19 4.46 -13.57
C GLU A 38 -8.09 5.44 -13.14
N GLN A 39 -6.86 4.97 -12.94
CA GLN A 39 -5.69 5.76 -12.55
C GLN A 39 -5.97 6.74 -11.39
N LYS A 40 -6.78 6.30 -10.42
CA LYS A 40 -7.11 7.09 -9.24
C LYS A 40 -5.83 7.42 -8.47
N PRO A 41 -5.68 8.67 -7.99
CA PRO A 41 -4.55 9.04 -7.16
C PRO A 41 -4.51 8.22 -5.87
N PHE A 42 -3.30 7.86 -5.41
CA PHE A 42 -3.07 7.07 -4.20
C PHE A 42 -3.88 7.58 -2.98
N TYR A 43 -3.79 8.88 -2.67
CA TYR A 43 -4.53 9.49 -1.56
C TYR A 43 -6.06 9.40 -1.73
N GLY A 44 -6.56 9.40 -2.96
CA GLY A 44 -7.99 9.21 -3.24
C GLY A 44 -8.45 7.80 -2.93
N ILE A 45 -7.66 6.80 -3.32
CA ILE A 45 -7.92 5.38 -3.01
C ILE A 45 -7.93 5.16 -1.49
N ILE A 46 -6.89 5.64 -0.78
CA ILE A 46 -6.84 5.50 0.69
C ILE A 46 -8.05 6.18 1.33
N LYS A 47 -8.41 7.40 0.90
CA LYS A 47 -9.59 8.10 1.44
C LYS A 47 -10.88 7.29 1.27
N GLU A 48 -11.09 6.69 0.11
CA GLU A 48 -12.29 5.87 -0.16
C GLU A 48 -12.31 4.59 0.69
N GLN A 49 -11.16 3.91 0.81
CA GLN A 49 -11.08 2.60 1.47
C GLN A 49 -10.93 2.69 2.99
N SER A 50 -10.37 3.78 3.53
CA SER A 50 -10.10 3.95 4.96
C SER A 50 -11.19 4.71 5.72
N LYS A 51 -12.23 5.21 5.05
CA LYS A 51 -13.27 6.07 5.64
C LYS A 51 -13.94 5.49 6.88
N SER A 52 -14.17 4.18 6.90
CA SER A 52 -14.86 3.47 8.00
C SER A 52 -13.92 2.68 8.91
N THR A 53 -12.60 2.81 8.75
CA THR A 53 -11.63 2.08 9.58
C THR A 53 -11.45 2.76 10.94
N ASN A 54 -11.22 1.96 12.00
CA ASN A 54 -10.87 2.51 13.32
C ASN A 54 -9.43 3.01 13.37
N LEU A 55 -8.53 2.33 12.64
CA LEU A 55 -7.11 2.66 12.56
C LEU A 55 -6.59 2.32 11.16
N THR A 56 -5.93 3.27 10.50
CA THR A 56 -5.19 3.04 9.26
C THR A 56 -3.68 3.08 9.55
N LEU A 57 -2.93 2.10 9.05
CA LEU A 57 -1.46 2.13 9.06
C LEU A 57 -0.96 2.62 7.69
N LEU A 58 -0.12 3.66 7.67
CA LEU A 58 0.45 4.21 6.43
C LEU A 58 1.97 4.31 6.52
N GLY A 59 2.64 3.83 5.48
CA GLY A 59 4.08 3.97 5.33
C GLY A 59 4.48 5.41 4.99
N ILE A 60 5.57 5.90 5.57
CA ILE A 60 6.20 7.16 5.17
C ILE A 60 7.12 6.88 3.97
N PRO A 61 6.79 7.36 2.76
CA PRO A 61 7.60 7.13 1.59
C PRO A 61 8.95 7.87 1.69
N ASN A 62 9.94 7.40 0.95
CA ASN A 62 11.15 8.16 0.72
C ASN A 62 10.84 9.28 -0.29
N TYR A 63 10.95 10.54 0.11
CA TYR A 63 10.77 11.70 -0.76
C TYR A 63 12.02 12.57 -0.77
N LYS A 64 12.23 13.27 -1.88
CA LYS A 64 13.24 14.34 -1.97
C LYS A 64 12.77 15.53 -1.15
N ILE A 65 13.72 16.24 -0.52
CA ILE A 65 13.44 17.38 0.37
C ILE A 65 12.53 18.43 -0.30
N GLU A 66 12.74 18.70 -1.58
CA GLU A 66 11.93 19.61 -2.40
C GLU A 66 10.42 19.28 -2.45
N LYS A 67 10.03 18.02 -2.19
CA LYS A 67 8.62 17.57 -2.19
C LYS A 67 8.00 17.50 -0.80
N GLN A 68 8.73 17.85 0.25
CA GLN A 68 8.28 17.72 1.64
C GLN A 68 7.01 18.54 1.92
N ALA A 69 6.97 19.80 1.49
CA ALA A 69 5.81 20.67 1.73
C ALA A 69 4.53 20.10 1.09
N ALA A 70 4.64 19.61 -0.15
CA ALA A 70 3.52 18.98 -0.85
C ALA A 70 3.07 17.67 -0.16
N PHE A 71 4.00 16.89 0.37
CA PHE A 71 3.68 15.68 1.14
C PHE A 71 2.89 16.01 2.41
N ILE A 72 3.35 17.00 3.19
CA ILE A 72 2.68 17.43 4.43
C ILE A 72 1.25 17.89 4.13
N LEU A 73 1.07 18.77 3.14
CA LEU A 73 -0.26 19.29 2.78
C LEU A 73 -1.23 18.19 2.36
N LYS A 74 -0.80 17.28 1.47
CA LYS A 74 -1.64 16.17 0.99
C LYS A 74 -2.00 15.19 2.11
N THR A 75 -1.04 14.93 3.00
CA THR A 75 -1.21 14.00 4.11
C THR A 75 -2.14 14.56 5.18
N ASN A 76 -2.02 15.85 5.52
CA ASN A 76 -2.94 16.53 6.43
C ASN A 76 -4.38 16.49 5.90
N HIS A 77 -4.58 16.82 4.62
CA HIS A 77 -5.91 16.76 4.01
C HIS A 77 -6.49 15.33 3.96
N LEU A 78 -5.64 14.30 3.85
CA LEU A 78 -6.09 12.92 3.99
C LEU A 78 -6.60 12.66 5.42
N PHE A 79 -5.86 13.09 6.45
CA PHE A 79 -6.19 12.83 7.85
C PHE A 79 -7.43 13.58 8.34
N GLU A 80 -7.79 14.69 7.71
CA GLU A 80 -9.10 15.33 7.95
C GLU A 80 -10.27 14.47 7.45
N ALA A 81 -10.01 13.55 6.51
CA ALA A 81 -11.03 12.76 5.85
C ALA A 81 -11.10 11.29 6.29
N ILE A 82 -10.07 10.78 6.97
CA ILE A 82 -10.00 9.40 7.47
C ILE A 82 -9.84 9.39 8.99
N GLY A 83 -10.14 8.26 9.63
CA GLY A 83 -10.01 8.10 11.07
C GLY A 83 -8.55 8.10 11.57
N SER A 84 -8.36 7.60 12.79
CA SER A 84 -7.04 7.50 13.41
C SER A 84 -6.04 6.84 12.46
N THR A 85 -4.86 7.43 12.33
CA THR A 85 -3.82 6.96 11.42
C THR A 85 -2.48 6.86 12.13
N LEU A 86 -1.80 5.72 11.97
CA LEU A 86 -0.44 5.49 12.44
C LEU A 86 0.52 5.55 11.24
N LEU A 87 1.42 6.52 11.26
CA LEU A 87 2.50 6.61 10.28
C LEU A 87 3.71 5.78 10.71
N VAL A 88 4.18 4.90 9.82
CA VAL A 88 5.31 3.99 10.08
C VAL A 88 6.42 4.19 9.05
N LYS A 89 7.67 4.19 9.51
CA LYS A 89 8.86 4.17 8.66
C LYS A 89 9.81 3.10 9.15
N ALA A 90 10.07 2.11 8.32
CA ALA A 90 11.08 1.11 8.62
C ALA A 90 12.49 1.74 8.60
N ALA A 91 13.37 1.26 9.46
CA ALA A 91 14.79 1.58 9.38
C ALA A 91 15.41 0.97 8.11
N ASN A 92 16.50 1.56 7.62
CA ASN A 92 17.11 1.16 6.34
C ASN A 92 17.68 -0.28 6.33
N ASN A 93 17.82 -0.90 7.50
CA ASN A 93 18.31 -2.27 7.69
C ASN A 93 17.18 -3.28 7.96
N PHE A 94 15.92 -2.88 7.79
CA PHE A 94 14.79 -3.77 7.95
C PHE A 94 14.72 -4.72 6.75
N ASN A 95 14.59 -6.03 6.98
CA ASN A 95 14.41 -7.01 5.92
C ASN A 95 13.20 -6.62 5.07
N VAL A 96 13.46 -6.21 3.83
CA VAL A 96 12.43 -5.96 2.85
C VAL A 96 11.92 -7.32 2.41
N LEU A 97 10.67 -7.64 2.76
CA LEU A 97 9.96 -8.73 2.13
C LEU A 97 9.69 -8.30 0.69
N ASP A 98 10.37 -8.92 -0.26
CA ASP A 98 10.24 -8.57 -1.67
C ASP A 98 9.03 -9.32 -2.26
N LEU A 99 8.06 -8.55 -2.76
CA LEU A 99 6.91 -9.09 -3.49
C LEU A 99 7.22 -8.95 -4.98
N ASP A 100 7.99 -9.89 -5.52
CA ASP A 100 8.23 -9.97 -6.95
C ASP A 100 7.06 -10.66 -7.66
N PHE A 101 6.43 -9.96 -8.59
CA PHE A 101 5.34 -10.47 -9.44
C PHE A 101 5.83 -10.81 -10.86
N GLY A 102 7.14 -10.74 -11.12
CA GLY A 102 7.76 -11.28 -12.32
C GLY A 102 7.46 -12.76 -12.47
N LYS A 103 7.36 -13.23 -13.72
CA LYS A 103 7.35 -14.67 -13.98
C LYS A 103 8.73 -15.20 -13.57
N ASP A 104 8.77 -16.21 -12.71
CA ASP A 104 9.96 -17.05 -12.57
C ASP A 104 10.25 -17.68 -13.95
N THR A 105 11.11 -17.04 -14.73
CA THR A 105 11.71 -17.67 -15.91
C THR A 105 12.76 -18.64 -15.41
N ASN A 106 12.29 -19.79 -14.93
CA ASN A 106 13.14 -20.97 -14.83
C ASN A 106 13.26 -21.55 -16.24
N GLU A 107 14.34 -21.17 -16.94
CA GLU A 107 14.92 -21.97 -18.02
C GLU A 107 15.79 -23.09 -17.43
#